data_AF-A0A7V1PSU1-F1
#
_entry.id   AF-A0A7V1PSU1-F1
#
_cell.length_a   1.000
_cell.length_b   1.000
_cell.length_c   1.000
_cell.angle_alpha   90.00
_cell.angle_beta   90.00
_cell.angle_gamma   90.00
#
_symmetry.space_group_name_H-M   'P 1'
#
loop_
_entity.id
_entity.type
_entity.pdbx_description
1 polymer ?
#
loop_
_entity_poly.entity_id
_entity_poly.type
_entity_poly.pdbx_seq_one_letter_code
_entity_poly.pdbx_strand_id
1 'polypeptide(L)'
;MAITASQVNELRKKTGAGMMDCKKALTEADGDMEKAIELLRKKGASVAAKRAEKSASEGMVLTKVSEDKRSATIVEVNCETDFVAKGTDFVTFANSVLENIYTNKPENLDSLLKDEQLKNSLTDLMGKVGEKIEISRFINESDDNAMHVDYVHMGAKLGVIVKFGNVANATDELNNLGRDIAMQIAAMKPICVRREEVSKEVVDKEIEIYKELARKEGKPEQILDKITQGKLNKYYQENCLIEQSYIKDNTKTVDTLIKEYNTRNESDISIVHFHRFHLSDENK
;
A
#
# COMPACT_ATOMS: atom_id res chain seq x y z
N MET A 1 14.40 -22.96 40.71
CA MET A 1 15.73 -23.40 40.20
C MET A 1 16.49 -22.21 39.66
N ALA A 2 17.82 -22.24 39.63
CA ALA A 2 18.59 -21.18 38.98
C ALA A 2 18.44 -21.30 37.45
N ILE A 3 17.84 -20.29 36.80
CA ILE A 3 17.71 -20.25 35.34
C ILE A 3 19.10 -20.07 34.72
N THR A 4 19.51 -21.03 33.89
CA THR A 4 20.85 -21.01 33.28
C THR A 4 20.91 -20.08 32.07
N ALA A 5 22.08 -19.51 31.80
CA ALA A 5 22.28 -18.69 30.60
C ALA A 5 22.02 -19.47 29.30
N SER A 6 22.25 -20.80 29.32
CA SER A 6 21.95 -21.68 28.19
C SER A 6 20.46 -21.75 27.90
N GLN A 7 19.61 -21.97 28.92
CA GLN A 7 18.15 -21.98 28.78
C GLN A 7 17.61 -20.65 28.26
N VAL A 8 18.13 -19.52 28.78
CA VAL A 8 17.73 -18.18 28.29
C VAL A 8 18.08 -18.02 26.81
N ASN A 9 19.28 -18.45 26.40
CA ASN A 9 19.70 -18.37 25.02
C ASN A 9 18.90 -19.31 24.10
N GLU A 10 18.53 -20.50 24.58
CA GLU A 10 17.67 -21.42 23.85
C GLU A 10 16.28 -20.81 23.62
N LEU A 11 15.64 -20.27 24.68
CA LEU A 11 14.34 -19.63 24.56
C LEU A 11 14.39 -18.42 23.63
N ARG A 12 15.47 -17.62 23.71
CA ARG A 12 15.71 -16.50 22.80
C ARG A 12 15.85 -16.95 21.35
N LYS A 13 16.55 -18.06 21.08
CA LYS A 13 16.67 -18.60 19.72
C LYS A 13 15.32 -19.11 19.20
N LYS A 14 14.50 -19.72 20.05
CA LYS A 14 13.18 -20.24 19.68
C LYS A 14 12.15 -19.14 19.43
N THR A 15 12.15 -18.07 20.22
CA THR A 15 11.09 -17.04 20.21
C THR A 15 11.52 -15.73 19.55
N GLY A 16 12.83 -15.50 19.47
CA GLY A 16 13.40 -14.21 19.06
C GLY A 16 13.28 -13.10 20.10
N ALA A 17 12.63 -13.31 21.23
CA ALA A 17 12.38 -12.28 22.23
C ALA A 17 13.67 -11.73 22.88
N GLY A 18 13.57 -10.54 23.48
CA GLY A 18 14.69 -9.89 24.16
C GLY A 18 15.31 -10.77 25.26
N MET A 19 16.63 -10.69 25.45
CA MET A 19 17.37 -11.53 26.41
C MET A 19 16.78 -11.45 27.83
N MET A 20 16.47 -10.24 28.29
CA MET A 20 15.89 -10.02 29.61
C MET A 20 14.46 -10.51 29.72
N ASP A 21 13.70 -10.48 28.62
CA ASP A 21 12.33 -11.00 28.60
C ASP A 21 12.33 -12.52 28.67
N CYS A 22 13.22 -13.18 27.92
CA CYS A 22 13.41 -14.63 28.01
C CYS A 22 13.80 -15.05 29.43
N LYS A 23 14.71 -14.30 30.08
CA LYS A 23 15.12 -14.57 31.46
C LYS A 23 13.96 -14.40 32.43
N LYS A 24 13.17 -13.33 32.31
CA LYS A 24 11.99 -13.07 33.17
C LYS A 24 10.93 -14.15 32.98
N ALA A 25 10.58 -14.47 31.74
CA ALA A 25 9.61 -15.51 31.41
C ALA A 25 10.02 -16.88 31.96
N LEU A 26 11.30 -17.27 31.81
CA LEU A 26 11.81 -18.51 32.41
C LEU A 26 11.80 -18.49 33.93
N THR A 27 12.06 -17.33 34.54
CA THR A 27 12.02 -17.20 36.00
C THR A 27 10.59 -17.35 36.53
N GLU A 28 9.62 -16.72 35.88
CA GLU A 28 8.18 -16.83 36.22
C GLU A 28 7.59 -18.21 35.89
N ALA A 29 8.18 -18.90 34.92
CA ALA A 29 7.82 -20.26 34.54
C ALA A 29 8.58 -21.33 35.34
N ASP A 30 9.37 -20.96 36.35
CA ASP A 30 10.21 -21.88 37.14
C ASP A 30 11.15 -22.76 36.30
N GLY A 31 11.55 -22.27 35.12
CA GLY A 31 12.41 -22.96 34.15
C GLY A 31 11.66 -23.80 33.11
N ASP A 32 10.33 -23.82 33.14
CA ASP A 32 9.50 -24.47 32.14
C ASP A 32 9.51 -23.69 30.82
N MET A 33 9.97 -24.35 29.75
CA MET A 33 10.13 -23.72 28.43
C MET A 33 8.79 -23.42 27.75
N GLU A 34 7.80 -24.31 27.84
CA GLU A 34 6.50 -24.12 27.19
C GLU A 34 5.73 -23.01 27.87
N LYS A 35 5.70 -23.03 29.21
CA LYS A 35 5.09 -21.97 30.00
C LYS A 35 5.78 -20.62 29.80
N ALA A 36 7.11 -20.60 29.63
CA ALA A 36 7.83 -19.36 29.32
C ALA A 36 7.46 -18.80 27.93
N ILE A 37 7.25 -19.68 26.93
CA ILE A 37 6.76 -19.26 25.60
C ILE A 37 5.36 -18.65 25.71
N GLU A 38 4.45 -19.27 26.47
CA GLU A 38 3.11 -18.72 26.71
C GLU A 38 3.15 -17.34 27.38
N LEU A 39 4.05 -17.15 28.37
CA LEU A 39 4.24 -15.86 29.03
C LEU A 39 4.74 -14.78 28.06
N LEU A 40 5.66 -15.12 27.17
CA LEU A 40 6.13 -14.20 26.13
C LEU A 40 5.01 -13.83 25.15
N ARG A 41 4.15 -14.77 24.78
CA ARG A 41 2.97 -14.48 23.94
C ARG A 41 1.97 -13.57 24.67
N LYS A 42 1.67 -13.82 25.95
CA LYS A 42 0.83 -12.93 26.78
C LYS A 42 1.43 -11.52 26.87
N LYS A 43 2.75 -11.42 26.97
CA LYS A 43 3.45 -10.13 26.91
C LYS A 43 3.22 -9.43 25.57
N GLY A 44 3.34 -10.14 24.43
CA GLY A 44 3.05 -9.60 23.10
C GLY A 44 1.63 -9.03 22.99
N ALA A 45 0.64 -9.78 23.48
CA ALA A 45 -0.75 -9.30 23.55
C ALA A 45 -0.89 -8.04 24.43
N SER A 46 -0.15 -7.97 25.55
CA SER A 46 -0.13 -6.77 26.39
C SER A 46 0.52 -5.57 25.69
N VAL A 47 1.57 -5.78 24.89
CA VAL A 47 2.20 -4.70 24.08
C VAL A 47 1.20 -4.18 23.07
N ALA A 48 0.51 -5.06 22.35
CA ALA A 48 -0.53 -4.70 21.40
C ALA A 48 -1.63 -3.84 22.05
N ALA A 49 -2.15 -4.28 23.20
CA ALA A 49 -3.19 -3.54 23.93
C ALA A 49 -2.71 -2.16 24.41
N LYS A 50 -1.50 -2.06 24.97
CA LYS A 50 -0.94 -0.79 25.48
C LYS A 50 -0.58 0.20 24.37
N ARG A 51 -0.38 -0.28 23.15
CA ARG A 51 0.05 0.52 22.01
C ARG A 51 -1.00 0.64 20.92
N ALA A 52 -2.24 0.17 21.14
CA ALA A 52 -3.30 0.24 20.14
C ALA A 52 -3.56 1.68 19.64
N GLU A 53 -3.45 2.66 20.54
CA GLU A 53 -3.61 4.10 20.25
C GLU A 53 -2.35 4.77 19.67
N LYS A 54 -1.21 4.06 19.58
CA LYS A 54 0.00 4.62 18.97
C LYS A 54 -0.17 4.69 17.45
N SER A 55 0.40 5.75 16.89
CA SER A 55 0.53 5.91 15.44
C SER A 55 1.56 4.90 14.90
N ALA A 56 1.18 4.19 13.84
CA ALA A 56 2.09 3.37 13.03
C ALA A 56 2.11 3.95 11.60
N SER A 57 3.01 4.90 11.38
CA SER A 57 3.16 5.65 10.12
C SER A 57 4.36 5.22 9.28
N GLU A 58 5.22 4.36 9.82
CA GLU A 58 6.30 3.70 9.09
C GLU A 58 5.87 2.29 8.67
N GLY A 59 6.67 1.58 7.87
CA GLY A 59 6.34 0.23 7.41
C GLY A 59 6.70 -0.04 5.97
N MET A 60 5.90 -0.87 5.30
CA MET A 60 6.10 -1.30 3.92
C MET A 60 4.77 -1.48 3.18
N VAL A 61 4.81 -1.14 1.89
CA VAL A 61 3.81 -1.47 0.88
C VAL A 61 4.42 -2.53 -0.05
N LEU A 62 3.72 -3.63 -0.22
CA LEU A 62 4.15 -4.74 -1.07
C LEU A 62 3.05 -5.08 -2.08
N THR A 63 3.47 -5.57 -3.24
CA THR A 63 2.58 -6.02 -4.32
C THR A 63 2.93 -7.43 -4.76
N LYS A 64 1.92 -8.17 -5.25
CA LYS A 64 2.09 -9.43 -5.96
C LYS A 64 1.15 -9.45 -7.15
N VAL A 65 1.67 -9.80 -8.32
CA VAL A 65 0.88 -9.99 -9.55
C VAL A 65 1.09 -11.43 -10.01
N SER A 66 0.02 -12.10 -10.43
CA SER A 66 0.07 -13.46 -10.96
C SER A 66 0.92 -13.54 -12.23
N GLU A 67 1.46 -14.73 -12.54
CA GLU A 67 2.27 -14.95 -13.75
C GLU A 67 1.48 -14.63 -15.03
N ASP A 68 0.20 -15.00 -15.07
CA ASP A 68 -0.75 -14.70 -16.15
C ASP A 68 -1.28 -13.25 -16.16
N LYS A 69 -0.88 -12.43 -15.18
CA LYS A 69 -1.28 -11.04 -14.98
C LYS A 69 -2.77 -10.80 -14.71
N ARG A 70 -3.58 -11.84 -14.48
CA ARG A 70 -5.02 -11.72 -14.26
C ARG A 70 -5.41 -11.38 -12.83
N SER A 71 -4.50 -11.57 -11.87
CA SER A 71 -4.75 -11.25 -10.46
C SER A 71 -3.63 -10.43 -9.86
N ALA A 72 -3.97 -9.55 -8.93
CA ALA A 72 -2.99 -8.74 -8.21
C ALA A 72 -3.43 -8.45 -6.77
N THR A 73 -2.45 -8.35 -5.89
CA THR A 73 -2.62 -8.00 -4.48
C THR A 73 -1.68 -6.87 -4.13
N ILE A 74 -2.16 -5.85 -3.41
CA ILE A 74 -1.35 -4.83 -2.75
C ILE A 74 -1.68 -4.82 -1.27
N VAL A 75 -0.67 -4.71 -0.40
CA VAL A 75 -0.85 -4.64 1.05
C VAL A 75 0.04 -3.57 1.65
N GLU A 76 -0.50 -2.85 2.63
CA GLU A 76 0.24 -1.95 3.50
C GLU A 76 0.32 -2.54 4.91
N VAL A 77 1.54 -2.77 5.39
CA VAL A 77 1.83 -3.20 6.76
C VAL A 77 2.65 -2.11 7.43
N ASN A 78 2.20 -1.64 8.59
CA ASN A 78 2.81 -0.52 9.29
C ASN A 78 3.46 -0.93 10.61
N CYS A 79 4.44 -0.14 11.02
CA CYS A 79 5.06 -0.14 12.34
C CYS A 79 5.30 1.30 12.82
N GLU A 80 5.80 1.45 14.06
CA GLU A 80 6.04 2.79 14.61
C GLU A 80 7.32 3.42 14.04
N THR A 81 8.39 2.65 13.86
CA THR A 81 9.70 3.17 13.43
C THR A 81 10.23 2.56 12.14
N ASP A 82 11.10 3.30 11.45
CA ASP A 82 11.76 2.83 10.23
C ASP A 82 12.82 1.75 10.51
N PHE A 83 13.36 1.70 11.73
CA PHE A 83 14.26 0.64 12.18
C PHE A 83 13.57 -0.73 12.18
N VAL A 84 12.33 -0.80 12.68
CA VAL A 84 11.52 -2.03 12.63
C VAL A 84 11.15 -2.35 11.18
N ALA A 85 10.72 -1.36 10.39
CA ALA A 85 10.33 -1.57 8.99
C ALA A 85 11.43 -2.22 8.14
N LYS A 86 12.71 -1.88 8.40
CA LYS A 86 13.88 -2.44 7.70
C LYS A 86 14.38 -3.76 8.29
N GLY A 87 13.85 -4.18 9.44
CA GLY A 87 14.27 -5.38 10.15
C GLY A 87 13.80 -6.66 9.45
N THR A 88 14.64 -7.70 9.45
CA THR A 88 14.38 -8.97 8.76
C THR A 88 13.07 -9.63 9.22
N ASP A 89 12.75 -9.55 10.51
CA ASP A 89 11.52 -10.14 11.07
C ASP A 89 10.26 -9.45 10.53
N PHE A 90 10.27 -8.11 10.47
CA PHE A 90 9.15 -7.34 9.91
C PHE A 90 8.98 -7.60 8.41
N VAL A 91 10.09 -7.55 7.66
CA VAL A 91 10.07 -7.85 6.21
C VAL A 91 9.53 -9.25 5.96
N THR A 92 9.95 -10.25 6.75
CA THR A 92 9.46 -11.63 6.61
C THR A 92 7.97 -11.72 6.91
N PHE A 93 7.51 -11.09 7.98
CA PHE A 93 6.09 -11.05 8.34
C PHE A 93 5.25 -10.34 7.26
N ALA A 94 5.67 -9.18 6.77
CA ALA A 94 4.96 -8.44 5.72
C ALA A 94 4.83 -9.25 4.42
N ASN A 95 5.89 -9.98 4.03
CA ASN A 95 5.82 -10.91 2.90
C ASN A 95 4.86 -12.09 3.19
N SER A 96 4.85 -12.65 4.40
CA SER A 96 3.90 -13.73 4.74
C SER A 96 2.45 -13.25 4.74
N VAL A 97 2.20 -11.99 5.11
CA VAL A 97 0.88 -11.35 5.01
C VAL A 97 0.46 -11.26 3.55
N LEU A 98 1.34 -10.74 2.68
CA LEU A 98 1.08 -10.66 1.23
C LEU A 98 0.73 -12.03 0.64
N GLU A 99 1.53 -13.05 0.95
CA GLU A 99 1.31 -14.42 0.45
C GLU A 99 0.01 -15.02 0.95
N ASN A 100 -0.34 -14.80 2.23
CA ASN A 100 -1.60 -15.26 2.80
C ASN A 100 -2.78 -14.58 2.09
N ILE A 101 -2.75 -13.25 1.93
CA ILE A 101 -3.80 -12.50 1.25
C ILE A 101 -3.95 -12.96 -0.21
N TYR A 102 -2.85 -13.11 -0.94
CA TYR A 102 -2.85 -13.52 -2.34
C TYR A 102 -3.41 -14.95 -2.52
N THR A 103 -3.08 -15.86 -1.60
CA THR A 103 -3.51 -17.27 -1.66
C THR A 103 -4.95 -17.45 -1.22
N ASN A 104 -5.33 -16.86 -0.09
CA ASN A 104 -6.61 -17.10 0.57
C ASN A 104 -7.70 -16.12 0.12
N LYS A 105 -7.34 -15.02 -0.54
CA LYS A 105 -8.24 -13.99 -1.07
C LYS A 105 -9.31 -13.53 -0.05
N PRO A 106 -8.92 -13.10 1.17
CA PRO A 106 -9.88 -12.56 2.13
C PRO A 106 -10.59 -11.34 1.54
N GLU A 107 -11.87 -11.15 1.89
CA GLU A 107 -12.69 -10.04 1.39
C GLU A 107 -12.29 -8.68 2.01
N ASN A 108 -11.82 -8.71 3.26
CA ASN A 108 -11.48 -7.53 4.05
C ASN A 108 -10.56 -7.88 5.23
N LEU A 109 -10.10 -6.86 5.98
CA LEU A 109 -9.22 -7.03 7.14
C LEU A 109 -9.83 -7.93 8.22
N ASP A 110 -11.15 -7.83 8.48
CA ASP A 110 -11.79 -8.67 9.49
C ASP A 110 -11.72 -10.15 9.12
N SER A 111 -11.91 -10.49 7.85
CA SER A 111 -11.76 -11.87 7.36
C SER A 111 -10.31 -12.36 7.39
N LEU A 112 -9.33 -11.48 7.10
CA LEU A 112 -7.90 -11.78 7.18
C LEU A 112 -7.48 -12.06 8.64
N LEU A 113 -7.94 -11.25 9.59
CA LEU A 113 -7.56 -11.34 11.00
C LEU A 113 -8.25 -12.48 11.76
N LYS A 114 -9.16 -13.24 11.11
CA LYS A 114 -9.68 -14.52 11.63
C LYS A 114 -8.68 -15.67 11.49
N ASP A 115 -7.63 -15.51 10.67
CA ASP A 115 -6.53 -16.47 10.60
C ASP A 115 -5.72 -16.42 11.91
N GLU A 116 -5.94 -17.43 12.76
CA GLU A 116 -5.27 -17.53 14.05
C GLU A 116 -3.74 -17.69 13.90
N GLN A 117 -3.24 -18.30 12.83
CA GLN A 117 -1.80 -18.41 12.61
C GLN A 117 -1.20 -17.03 12.29
N LEU A 118 -1.87 -16.25 11.44
CA LEU A 118 -1.45 -14.88 11.12
C LEU A 118 -1.51 -13.97 12.35
N LYS A 119 -2.61 -14.03 13.11
CA LYS A 119 -2.82 -13.24 14.33
C LYS A 119 -1.80 -13.57 15.42
N ASN A 120 -1.48 -14.85 15.60
CA ASN A 120 -0.42 -15.27 16.51
C ASN A 120 0.94 -14.75 16.05
N SER A 121 1.25 -14.85 14.76
CA SER A 121 2.50 -14.33 14.19
C SER A 121 2.65 -12.82 14.39
N LEU A 122 1.57 -12.06 14.18
CA LEU A 122 1.50 -10.62 14.43
C LEU A 122 1.76 -10.29 15.92
N THR A 123 1.11 -11.03 16.82
CA THR A 123 1.25 -10.85 18.28
C THR A 123 2.66 -11.17 18.76
N ASP A 124 3.22 -12.27 18.27
CA ASP A 124 4.57 -12.73 18.61
C ASP A 124 5.61 -11.71 18.10
N LEU A 125 5.43 -11.16 16.89
CA LEU A 125 6.29 -10.11 16.35
C LEU A 125 6.22 -8.82 17.17
N MET A 126 5.03 -8.34 17.53
CA MET A 126 4.88 -7.17 18.40
C MET A 126 5.54 -7.38 19.77
N GLY A 127 5.45 -8.59 20.34
CA GLY A 127 6.14 -8.94 21.59
C GLY A 127 7.66 -8.91 21.46
N LYS A 128 8.17 -9.33 20.29
CA LYS A 128 9.60 -9.34 19.97
C LYS A 128 10.17 -7.94 19.75
N VAL A 129 9.50 -7.11 18.95
CA VAL A 129 10.00 -5.77 18.59
C VAL A 129 9.61 -4.69 19.60
N GLY A 130 8.51 -4.88 20.34
CA GLY A 130 8.05 -3.93 21.35
C GLY A 130 7.37 -2.68 20.79
N GLU A 131 6.96 -2.70 19.53
CA GLU A 131 6.25 -1.65 18.79
C GLU A 131 4.89 -2.16 18.30
N LYS A 132 3.96 -1.22 18.06
CA LYS A 132 2.73 -1.51 17.31
C LYS A 132 3.09 -1.95 15.89
N ILE A 133 2.46 -3.04 15.46
CA ILE A 133 2.45 -3.46 14.05
C ILE A 133 0.99 -3.65 13.66
N GLU A 134 0.62 -3.19 12.48
CA GLU A 134 -0.74 -3.33 11.95
C GLU A 134 -0.72 -3.64 10.47
N ILE A 135 -1.69 -4.45 10.02
CA ILE A 135 -1.99 -4.61 8.60
C ILE A 135 -3.05 -3.54 8.30
N SER A 136 -2.66 -2.42 7.69
CA SER A 136 -3.55 -1.25 7.60
C SER A 136 -4.62 -1.38 6.54
N ARG A 137 -4.25 -1.94 5.38
CA ARG A 137 -5.15 -2.10 4.24
C ARG A 137 -4.55 -3.05 3.22
N PHE A 138 -5.41 -3.68 2.45
CA PHE A 138 -5.02 -4.44 1.28
C PHE A 138 -6.12 -4.35 0.22
N ILE A 139 -5.77 -4.65 -1.01
CA ILE A 139 -6.70 -4.88 -2.11
C ILE A 139 -6.32 -6.19 -2.81
N ASN A 140 -7.33 -6.95 -3.19
CA ASN A 140 -7.22 -8.09 -4.11
C ASN A 140 -8.03 -7.79 -5.36
N GLU A 141 -7.40 -7.96 -6.52
CA GLU A 141 -8.02 -7.84 -7.83
C GLU A 141 -7.89 -9.15 -8.59
N SER A 142 -8.93 -9.50 -9.34
CA SER A 142 -8.92 -10.66 -10.24
C SER A 142 -9.89 -10.38 -11.39
N ASP A 143 -9.40 -10.47 -12.62
CA ASP A 143 -10.18 -10.25 -13.83
C ASP A 143 -9.52 -10.93 -15.03
N ASP A 144 -10.19 -11.96 -15.55
CA ASP A 144 -9.70 -12.79 -16.67
C ASP A 144 -9.57 -12.02 -17.98
N ASN A 145 -10.22 -10.86 -18.12
CA ASN A 145 -10.17 -10.00 -19.30
C ASN A 145 -9.29 -8.76 -19.12
N ALA A 146 -8.53 -8.71 -18.01
CA ALA A 146 -7.66 -7.59 -17.69
C ALA A 146 -6.20 -8.02 -17.47
N MET A 147 -5.29 -7.08 -17.58
CA MET A 147 -3.88 -7.25 -17.22
C MET A 147 -3.53 -6.30 -16.08
N HIS A 148 -2.92 -6.82 -15.03
CA HIS A 148 -2.42 -6.05 -13.90
C HIS A 148 -0.92 -5.85 -14.03
N VAL A 149 -0.44 -4.64 -13.73
CA VAL A 149 0.99 -4.32 -13.67
C VAL A 149 1.26 -3.54 -12.40
N ASP A 150 2.30 -3.93 -11.68
CA ASP A 150 2.65 -3.34 -10.41
C ASP A 150 3.96 -2.54 -10.44
N TYR A 151 4.14 -1.65 -9.48
CA TYR A 151 5.41 -0.96 -9.24
C TYR A 151 5.55 -0.66 -7.75
N VAL A 152 6.64 -1.12 -7.14
CA VAL A 152 7.02 -0.76 -5.77
C VAL A 152 8.21 0.18 -5.86
N HIS A 153 8.06 1.39 -5.32
CA HIS A 153 9.15 2.35 -5.30
C HIS A 153 10.26 1.91 -4.34
N MET A 154 11.48 2.39 -4.58
CA MET A 154 12.64 2.06 -3.75
C MET A 154 12.36 2.37 -2.27
N GLY A 155 12.70 1.42 -1.39
CA GLY A 155 12.42 1.52 0.04
C GLY A 155 11.02 1.07 0.45
N ALA A 156 10.21 0.57 -0.49
CA ALA A 156 8.90 -0.06 -0.25
C ALA A 156 7.91 0.80 0.55
N LYS A 157 8.02 2.14 0.52
CA LYS A 157 7.03 3.04 1.16
C LYS A 157 5.84 3.39 0.27
N LEU A 158 5.90 2.96 -1.00
CA LEU A 158 4.95 3.30 -2.05
C LEU A 158 4.81 2.11 -3.00
N GLY A 159 3.58 1.68 -3.23
CA GLY A 159 3.24 0.65 -4.20
C GLY A 159 2.08 1.09 -5.08
N VAL A 160 2.11 0.64 -6.33
CA VAL A 160 1.07 0.88 -7.33
C VAL A 160 0.69 -0.43 -8.00
N ILE A 161 -0.61 -0.62 -8.25
CA ILE A 161 -1.14 -1.59 -9.22
C ILE A 161 -1.95 -0.80 -10.25
N VAL A 162 -1.77 -1.11 -11.53
CA VAL A 162 -2.56 -0.57 -12.64
C VAL A 162 -3.30 -1.72 -13.30
N LYS A 163 -4.59 -1.54 -13.54
CA LYS A 163 -5.43 -2.50 -14.26
C LYS A 163 -5.71 -1.99 -15.67
N PHE A 164 -5.33 -2.78 -16.66
CA PHE A 164 -5.69 -2.59 -18.07
C PHE A 164 -6.84 -3.51 -18.44
N GLY A 165 -7.91 -2.97 -19.01
CA GLY A 165 -9.04 -3.73 -19.55
C GLY A 165 -8.85 -4.06 -21.03
N ASN A 166 -9.69 -4.96 -21.54
CA ASN A 166 -9.69 -5.42 -22.93
C ASN A 166 -8.36 -6.07 -23.36
N VAL A 167 -7.70 -6.76 -22.43
CA VAL A 167 -6.39 -7.40 -22.70
C VAL A 167 -6.59 -8.88 -22.97
N ALA A 168 -6.57 -9.27 -24.24
CA ALA A 168 -6.68 -10.67 -24.64
C ALA A 168 -5.46 -11.49 -24.20
N ASN A 169 -4.25 -10.96 -24.41
CA ASN A 169 -2.99 -11.60 -24.04
C ASN A 169 -2.04 -10.58 -23.41
N ALA A 170 -1.38 -10.96 -22.32
CA ALA A 170 -0.30 -10.15 -21.76
C ALA A 170 0.93 -10.19 -22.68
N THR A 171 1.49 -9.03 -22.99
CA THR A 171 2.71 -8.90 -23.81
C THR A 171 3.78 -8.16 -23.02
N ASP A 172 5.05 -8.39 -23.36
CA ASP A 172 6.17 -7.66 -22.75
C ASP A 172 6.09 -6.16 -23.04
N GLU A 173 5.62 -5.77 -24.23
CA GLU A 173 5.42 -4.36 -24.59
C GLU A 173 4.38 -3.70 -23.69
N LEU A 174 3.22 -4.35 -23.47
CA LEU A 174 2.20 -3.83 -22.55
C LEU A 174 2.68 -3.84 -21.11
N ASN A 175 3.45 -4.85 -20.69
CA ASN A 175 4.03 -4.89 -19.35
C ASN A 175 4.99 -3.71 -19.13
N ASN A 176 5.83 -3.39 -20.11
CA ASN A 176 6.75 -2.24 -20.04
C ASN A 176 5.99 -0.91 -20.02
N LEU A 177 4.97 -0.74 -20.87
CA LEU A 177 4.10 0.44 -20.84
C LEU A 177 3.38 0.56 -19.49
N GLY A 178 2.86 -0.54 -18.96
CA GLY A 178 2.19 -0.59 -17.66
C GLY A 178 3.12 -0.26 -16.50
N ARG A 179 4.40 -0.69 -16.55
CA ARG A 179 5.42 -0.32 -15.56
C ARG A 179 5.69 1.17 -15.59
N ASP A 180 5.79 1.76 -16.78
CA ASP A 180 5.98 3.19 -16.96
C ASP A 180 4.80 4.02 -16.46
N ILE A 181 3.57 3.55 -16.70
CA ILE A 181 2.36 4.17 -16.17
C ILE A 181 2.25 3.99 -14.64
N ALA A 182 2.66 2.85 -14.09
CA ALA A 182 2.69 2.64 -12.65
C ALA A 182 3.69 3.60 -11.97
N MET A 183 4.83 3.86 -12.60
CA MET A 183 5.79 4.89 -12.16
C MET A 183 5.22 6.32 -12.27
N GLN A 184 4.48 6.61 -13.35
CA GLN A 184 3.75 7.88 -13.50
C GLN A 184 2.79 8.09 -12.32
N ILE A 185 1.96 7.10 -11.99
CA ILE A 185 0.99 7.17 -10.89
C ILE A 185 1.71 7.36 -9.55
N ALA A 186 2.81 6.63 -9.34
CA ALA A 186 3.62 6.76 -8.14
C ALA A 186 4.11 8.21 -7.92
N ALA A 187 4.63 8.83 -8.99
CA ALA A 187 5.23 10.16 -8.96
C ALA A 187 4.19 11.31 -8.95
N MET A 188 3.18 11.23 -9.82
CA MET A 188 2.26 12.33 -10.11
C MET A 188 0.99 12.31 -9.28
N LYS A 189 0.74 11.21 -8.55
CA LYS A 189 -0.39 11.07 -7.60
C LYS A 189 -1.76 11.46 -8.20
N PRO A 190 -2.13 10.95 -9.39
CA PRO A 190 -3.50 11.16 -9.89
C PRO A 190 -4.52 10.65 -8.86
N ILE A 191 -5.68 11.30 -8.81
CA ILE A 191 -6.79 10.91 -7.93
C ILE A 191 -7.75 9.92 -8.61
N CYS A 192 -7.75 9.90 -9.95
CA CYS A 192 -8.60 9.04 -10.76
C CYS A 192 -7.98 8.84 -12.16
N VAL A 193 -8.59 7.95 -12.97
CA VAL A 193 -8.13 7.72 -14.34
C VAL A 193 -8.57 8.85 -15.25
N ARG A 194 -9.85 9.25 -15.14
CA ARG A 194 -10.51 10.21 -16.05
C ARG A 194 -11.21 11.33 -15.30
N ARG A 195 -11.38 12.50 -15.94
CA ARG A 195 -12.04 13.65 -15.31
C ARG A 195 -13.49 13.38 -14.92
N GLU A 196 -14.17 12.49 -15.64
CA GLU A 196 -15.56 12.10 -15.36
C GLU A 196 -15.70 11.33 -14.04
N GLU A 197 -14.60 10.82 -13.50
CA GLU A 197 -14.53 10.10 -12.22
C GLU A 197 -14.29 11.05 -11.03
N VAL A 198 -14.00 12.33 -11.27
CA VAL A 198 -13.87 13.32 -10.19
C VAL A 198 -15.26 13.65 -9.64
N SER A 199 -15.43 13.53 -8.32
CA SER A 199 -16.72 13.77 -7.69
C SER A 199 -17.19 15.22 -7.92
N LYS A 200 -18.50 15.39 -8.05
CA LYS A 200 -19.10 16.72 -8.25
C LYS A 200 -18.76 17.66 -7.10
N GLU A 201 -18.71 17.16 -5.88
CA GLU A 201 -18.37 17.95 -4.69
C GLU A 201 -16.95 18.50 -4.77
N VAL A 202 -15.99 17.72 -5.28
CA VAL A 202 -14.62 18.18 -5.50
C VAL A 202 -14.58 19.24 -6.60
N VAL A 203 -15.26 18.99 -7.73
CA VAL A 203 -15.32 19.94 -8.85
C VAL A 203 -15.94 21.28 -8.42
N ASP A 204 -17.09 21.24 -7.76
CA ASP A 204 -17.80 22.45 -7.28
C ASP A 204 -16.92 23.22 -6.28
N LYS A 205 -16.21 22.52 -5.39
CA LYS A 205 -15.30 23.15 -4.44
C LYS A 205 -14.11 23.83 -5.13
N GLU A 206 -13.47 23.17 -6.09
CA GLU A 206 -12.38 23.77 -6.87
C GLU A 206 -12.85 24.99 -7.67
N ILE A 207 -14.05 24.92 -8.26
CA ILE A 207 -14.68 26.04 -8.98
C ILE A 207 -14.81 27.27 -8.06
N GLU A 208 -15.35 27.08 -6.85
CA GLU A 208 -15.52 28.18 -5.88
C GLU A 208 -14.18 28.75 -5.44
N ILE A 209 -13.19 27.90 -5.13
CA ILE A 209 -11.82 28.32 -4.79
C ILE A 209 -11.23 29.19 -5.90
N TYR A 210 -11.33 28.75 -7.16
CA TYR A 210 -10.78 29.49 -8.29
C TYR A 210 -11.49 30.82 -8.55
N LYS A 211 -12.82 30.87 -8.37
CA LYS A 211 -13.60 32.11 -8.46
C LYS A 211 -13.19 33.09 -7.37
N GLU A 212 -13.08 32.65 -6.13
CA GLU A 212 -12.65 33.49 -5.01
C GLU A 212 -11.23 34.05 -5.22
N LEU A 213 -10.29 33.21 -5.64
CA LEU A 213 -8.93 33.64 -5.93
C LEU A 213 -8.89 34.70 -7.03
N ALA A 214 -9.63 34.48 -8.13
CA ALA A 214 -9.69 35.44 -9.23
C ALA A 214 -10.37 36.77 -8.82
N ARG A 215 -11.39 36.75 -7.95
CA ARG A 215 -11.97 37.97 -7.36
C ARG A 215 -10.96 38.73 -6.51
N LYS A 216 -10.19 38.03 -5.67
CA LYS A 216 -9.11 38.64 -4.85
C LYS A 216 -7.99 39.26 -5.70
N GLU A 217 -7.75 38.71 -6.89
CA GLU A 217 -6.84 39.29 -7.89
C GLU A 217 -7.43 40.48 -8.68
N GLY A 218 -8.65 40.92 -8.35
CA GLY A 218 -9.31 42.07 -8.97
C GLY A 218 -9.86 41.80 -10.37
N LYS A 219 -10.10 40.53 -10.74
CA LYS A 219 -10.65 40.18 -12.05
C LYS A 219 -12.16 40.49 -12.12
N PRO A 220 -12.68 41.06 -13.22
CA PRO A 220 -14.12 41.33 -13.39
C PRO A 220 -14.98 40.06 -13.37
N GLU A 221 -16.20 40.14 -12.81
CA GLU A 221 -17.11 39.00 -12.67
C GLU A 221 -17.39 38.28 -14.02
N GLN A 222 -17.48 39.05 -15.10
CA GLN A 222 -17.78 38.56 -16.46
C GLN A 222 -16.70 37.63 -17.04
N ILE A 223 -15.46 37.67 -16.53
CA ILE A 223 -14.37 36.81 -17.02
C ILE A 223 -14.07 35.64 -16.08
N LEU A 224 -14.69 35.59 -14.90
CA LEU A 224 -14.38 34.59 -13.87
C LEU A 224 -14.66 33.18 -14.36
N ASP A 225 -15.81 32.92 -14.99
CA ASP A 225 -16.16 31.58 -15.47
C ASP A 225 -15.13 31.06 -16.48
N LYS A 226 -14.63 31.93 -17.37
CA LYS A 226 -13.59 31.56 -18.33
C LYS A 226 -12.25 31.24 -17.65
N ILE A 227 -11.87 32.03 -16.64
CA ILE A 227 -10.65 31.80 -15.84
C ILE A 227 -10.78 30.48 -15.08
N THR A 228 -11.91 30.27 -14.41
CA THR A 228 -12.20 29.06 -13.64
C THR A 228 -12.19 27.83 -14.53
N GLN A 229 -12.79 27.87 -15.73
CA GLN A 229 -12.72 26.76 -16.68
C GLN A 229 -11.27 26.43 -17.07
N GLY A 230 -10.43 27.44 -17.29
CA GLY A 230 -9.00 27.25 -17.57
C GLY A 230 -8.25 26.60 -16.41
N LYS A 231 -8.48 27.05 -15.17
CA LYS A 231 -7.89 26.47 -13.96
C LYS A 231 -8.38 25.03 -13.72
N LEU A 232 -9.67 24.78 -13.95
CA LEU A 232 -10.26 23.44 -13.83
C LEU A 232 -9.69 22.47 -14.87
N ASN A 233 -9.46 22.92 -16.11
CA ASN A 233 -8.76 22.09 -17.10
C ASN A 233 -7.33 21.74 -16.65
N LYS A 234 -6.61 22.71 -16.06
CA LYS A 234 -5.28 22.44 -15.48
C LYS A 234 -5.36 21.47 -14.29
N TYR A 235 -6.37 21.60 -13.45
CA TYR A 235 -6.62 20.66 -12.36
C TYR A 235 -6.78 19.22 -12.89
N TYR A 236 -7.56 19.01 -13.97
CA TYR A 236 -7.68 17.69 -14.57
C TYR A 236 -6.35 17.18 -15.16
N GLN A 237 -5.56 18.04 -15.81
CA GLN A 237 -4.22 17.67 -16.29
C GLN A 237 -3.25 17.26 -15.18
N GLU A 238 -3.43 17.77 -13.96
CA GLU A 238 -2.59 17.43 -12.81
C GLU A 238 -3.13 16.20 -12.05
N ASN A 239 -4.46 16.00 -12.01
CA ASN A 239 -5.09 15.03 -11.11
C ASN A 239 -5.72 13.81 -11.82
N CYS A 240 -5.93 13.84 -13.13
CA CYS A 240 -6.51 12.72 -13.89
C CYS A 240 -5.41 12.02 -14.71
N LEU A 241 -5.18 10.73 -14.46
CA LEU A 241 -4.05 10.00 -15.03
C LEU A 241 -3.91 10.16 -16.55
N ILE A 242 -5.00 9.98 -17.31
CA ILE A 242 -4.92 9.99 -18.77
C ILE A 242 -4.56 11.36 -19.34
N GLU A 243 -4.80 12.44 -18.59
CA GLU A 243 -4.52 13.82 -19.00
C GLU A 243 -3.15 14.31 -18.59
N GLN A 244 -2.50 13.59 -17.68
CA GLN A 244 -1.18 13.96 -17.22
C GLN A 244 -0.17 13.90 -18.37
N SER A 245 0.68 14.93 -18.41
CA SER A 245 1.92 14.89 -19.17
C SER A 245 2.76 13.71 -18.70
N TYR A 246 3.27 12.93 -19.65
CA TYR A 246 4.07 11.77 -19.33
C TYR A 246 5.44 12.17 -18.79
N ILE A 247 5.85 11.63 -17.65
CA ILE A 247 7.07 12.03 -16.94
C ILE A 247 8.36 11.79 -17.74
N LYS A 248 8.37 10.83 -18.67
CA LYS A 248 9.57 10.55 -19.50
C LYS A 248 9.56 11.29 -20.83
N ASP A 249 8.42 11.81 -21.27
CA ASP A 249 8.27 12.60 -22.49
C ASP A 249 7.09 13.56 -22.33
N ASN A 250 7.40 14.80 -21.97
CA ASN A 250 6.39 15.82 -21.68
C ASN A 250 5.67 16.36 -22.92
N THR A 251 6.03 15.89 -24.12
CA THR A 251 5.30 16.19 -25.35
C THR A 251 4.06 15.32 -25.51
N LYS A 252 3.93 14.25 -24.70
CA LYS A 252 2.84 13.29 -24.73
C LYS A 252 2.07 13.27 -23.42
N THR A 253 0.80 12.89 -23.52
CA THR A 253 -0.02 12.53 -22.35
C THR A 253 -0.03 11.01 -22.18
N VAL A 254 -0.46 10.53 -21.01
CA VAL A 254 -0.69 9.08 -20.81
C VAL A 254 -1.73 8.54 -21.79
N ASP A 255 -2.80 9.29 -22.09
CA ASP A 255 -3.79 8.93 -23.12
C ASP A 255 -3.14 8.73 -24.50
N THR A 256 -2.20 9.62 -24.87
CA THR A 256 -1.44 9.49 -26.12
C THR A 256 -0.67 8.17 -26.17
N LEU A 257 -0.05 7.75 -25.07
CA LEU A 257 0.69 6.48 -25.03
C LEU A 257 -0.24 5.27 -25.26
N ILE A 258 -1.42 5.26 -24.64
CA ILE A 258 -2.41 4.20 -24.84
C ILE A 258 -2.90 4.16 -26.28
N LYS A 259 -3.22 5.32 -26.86
CA LYS A 259 -3.67 5.42 -28.27
C LYS A 259 -2.61 4.96 -29.25
N GLU A 260 -1.35 5.33 -29.03
CA GLU A 260 -0.23 4.87 -29.85
C GLU A 260 -0.03 3.36 -29.75
N TYR A 261 -0.12 2.79 -28.54
CA TYR A 261 -0.06 1.35 -28.34
C TYR A 261 -1.21 0.62 -29.08
N ASN A 262 -2.44 1.10 -28.90
CA ASN A 262 -3.63 0.55 -29.55
C ASN A 262 -3.52 0.56 -31.07
N THR A 263 -3.07 1.69 -31.64
CA THR A 263 -2.87 1.83 -33.10
C THR A 263 -1.81 0.87 -33.62
N ARG A 264 -0.68 0.73 -32.91
CA ARG A 264 0.45 -0.11 -33.32
C ARG A 264 0.12 -1.61 -33.26
N ASN A 265 -0.65 -2.00 -32.25
CA ASN A 265 -0.93 -3.41 -31.93
C ASN A 265 -2.33 -3.85 -32.36
N GLU A 266 -3.06 -3.03 -33.12
CA GLU A 266 -4.45 -3.28 -33.53
C GLU A 266 -5.34 -3.74 -32.37
N SER A 267 -5.23 -3.03 -31.24
CA SER A 267 -5.90 -3.36 -29.98
C SER A 267 -6.75 -2.21 -29.46
N ASP A 268 -7.58 -2.48 -28.45
CA ASP A 268 -8.44 -1.47 -27.80
C ASP A 268 -8.32 -1.56 -26.29
N ILE A 269 -7.07 -1.58 -25.79
CA ILE A 269 -6.82 -1.59 -24.37
C ILE A 269 -7.18 -0.24 -23.74
N SER A 270 -7.55 -0.27 -22.47
CA SER A 270 -7.81 0.94 -21.69
C SER A 270 -7.32 0.78 -20.26
N ILE A 271 -6.93 1.88 -19.62
CA ILE A 271 -6.69 1.88 -18.18
C ILE A 271 -8.07 1.90 -17.51
N VAL A 272 -8.36 0.89 -16.69
CA VAL A 272 -9.63 0.73 -15.98
C VAL A 272 -9.59 1.45 -14.65
N HIS A 273 -8.58 1.18 -13.83
CA HIS A 273 -8.31 1.86 -12.58
C HIS A 273 -6.86 1.62 -12.14
N PHE A 274 -6.45 2.26 -11.04
CA PHE A 274 -5.22 1.95 -10.34
C PHE A 274 -5.44 1.98 -8.82
N HIS A 275 -4.58 1.27 -8.10
CA HIS A 275 -4.43 1.34 -6.66
C HIS A 275 -3.07 1.92 -6.36
N ARG A 276 -3.00 3.00 -5.56
CA ARG A 276 -1.74 3.62 -5.11
C ARG A 276 -1.76 3.69 -3.60
N PHE A 277 -0.85 2.98 -2.95
CA PHE A 277 -0.66 3.05 -1.50
C PHE A 277 0.65 3.74 -1.18
N HIS A 278 0.61 4.82 -0.41
CA HIS A 278 1.77 5.43 0.22
C HIS A 278 1.57 5.44 1.75
N LEU A 279 2.62 5.15 2.52
CA LEU A 279 2.54 5.14 4.00
C LEU A 279 2.08 6.48 4.61
N SER A 280 2.29 7.58 3.87
CA SER A 280 1.92 8.94 4.28
C SER A 280 0.62 9.46 3.67
N ASP A 281 -0.16 8.63 2.98
CA ASP A 281 -1.47 9.08 2.50
C ASP A 281 -2.34 9.35 3.75
N GLU A 282 -2.58 10.63 4.04
CA GLU A 282 -3.34 11.08 5.21
C GLU A 282 -4.82 10.68 5.04
N ASN A 283 -5.41 10.17 6.13
CA ASN A 283 -6.73 9.50 6.20
C ASN A 283 -6.69 8.05 5.69
N LYS A 284 -6.06 7.17 6.50
CA LYS A 284 -6.31 5.73 6.45
C LYS A 284 -7.80 5.44 6.63
#